data_AF-A0A7M2AHL0-F1
#
_entry.id   AF-A0A7M2AHL0-F1
#
_cell.length_a   1.000
_cell.length_b   1.000
_cell.length_c   1.000
_cell.angle_alpha   90.00
_cell.angle_beta   90.00
_cell.angle_gamma   90.00
#
_symmetry.space_group_name_H-M   'P 1'
#
loop_
_entity.id
_entity.type
_entity.pdbx_description
1 polymer ?
#
loop_
_entity_poly.entity_id
_entity_poly.type
_entity_poly.pdbx_seq_one_letter_code
_entity_poly.pdbx_strand_id
1 'polypeptide(L)'
;MKELSDYFSTPLPPDYISFLQLCNGASLFADPEYGGGNFLYSVQDVIHYNEASDNKIVVANILDDRILIDLERWRSGNEQYLLLCESLFSVEHTGRFYSNFETWLERFIISQGSKFWYWKTERSFEEK
;
A
#
# COMPACT_ATOMS: atom_id res chain seq x y z
N MET A 1 -14.38 6.54 -6.10
CA MET A 1 -13.16 6.89 -6.88
C MET A 1 -12.93 8.38 -6.99
N LYS A 2 -13.87 9.13 -7.60
CA LYS A 2 -13.81 10.60 -7.60
C LYS A 2 -13.60 11.18 -6.20
N GLU A 3 -14.27 10.60 -5.20
CA GLU A 3 -14.10 10.91 -3.78
C GLU A 3 -12.63 10.91 -3.29
N LEU A 4 -11.84 9.87 -3.58
CA LEU A 4 -10.43 9.84 -3.15
C LEU A 4 -9.58 10.85 -3.92
N SER A 5 -9.80 10.97 -5.23
CA SER A 5 -9.07 11.97 -6.03
C SER A 5 -9.40 13.39 -5.59
N ASP A 6 -10.64 13.65 -5.19
CA ASP A 6 -11.07 14.94 -4.63
C ASP A 6 -10.46 15.14 -3.24
N TYR A 7 -10.46 14.11 -2.37
CA TYR A 7 -9.88 14.16 -1.03
C TYR A 7 -8.39 14.51 -1.05
N PHE A 8 -7.59 13.82 -1.87
CA PHE A 8 -6.16 14.11 -2.03
C PHE A 8 -5.86 15.23 -3.03
N SER A 9 -6.91 15.82 -3.64
CA SER A 9 -6.78 16.83 -4.70
C SER A 9 -5.81 16.41 -5.82
N THR A 10 -5.73 15.11 -6.12
CA THR A 10 -4.74 14.54 -7.04
C THR A 10 -5.23 13.22 -7.65
N PRO A 11 -4.87 12.93 -8.92
CA PRO A 11 -5.16 11.62 -9.50
C PRO A 11 -4.31 10.53 -8.84
N LEU A 12 -4.91 9.36 -8.70
CA LEU A 12 -4.30 8.17 -8.11
C LEU A 12 -3.95 7.15 -9.21
N PRO A 13 -3.05 6.17 -8.95
CA PRO A 13 -2.69 5.13 -9.92
C PRO A 13 -3.90 4.33 -10.45
N PRO A 14 -4.09 4.19 -11.78
CA PRO A 14 -5.26 3.53 -12.36
C PRO A 14 -5.48 2.07 -11.93
N ASP A 15 -4.40 1.33 -11.70
CA ASP A 15 -4.44 -0.06 -11.21
C ASP A 15 -5.01 -0.13 -9.78
N TYR A 16 -4.58 0.77 -8.91
CA TYR A 16 -5.17 0.92 -7.57
C TYR A 16 -6.65 1.32 -7.64
N ILE A 17 -7.00 2.23 -8.56
CA ILE A 17 -8.39 2.64 -8.77
C ILE A 17 -9.28 1.49 -9.24
N SER A 18 -8.75 0.66 -10.13
CA SER A 18 -9.45 -0.52 -10.64
C SER A 18 -9.72 -1.52 -9.51
N PHE A 19 -8.75 -1.75 -8.61
CA PHE A 19 -8.96 -2.57 -7.42
C PHE A 19 -10.10 -2.05 -6.53
N LEU A 20 -10.10 -0.75 -6.21
CA LEU A 20 -11.14 -0.17 -5.36
C LEU A 20 -12.53 -0.20 -6.00
N GLN A 21 -12.62 -0.16 -7.33
CA GLN A 21 -13.88 -0.33 -8.05
C GLN A 21 -14.40 -1.77 -7.99
N LEU A 22 -13.51 -2.75 -7.95
CA LEU A 22 -13.85 -4.17 -7.93
C LEU A 22 -14.19 -4.68 -6.52
N CYS A 23 -13.38 -4.32 -5.52
CA CYS A 23 -13.47 -4.91 -4.18
C CYS A 23 -13.64 -3.88 -3.06
N ASN A 24 -13.34 -2.59 -3.28
CA ASN A 24 -13.38 -1.51 -2.29
C ASN A 24 -12.84 -1.94 -0.90
N GLY A 25 -11.62 -2.48 -0.89
CA GLY A 25 -11.00 -3.07 0.30
C GLY A 25 -11.12 -4.60 0.32
N ALA A 26 -10.31 -5.26 1.15
CA ALA A 26 -10.32 -6.71 1.33
C ALA A 26 -9.62 -7.13 2.62
N SER A 27 -10.02 -8.26 3.19
CA SER A 27 -9.23 -9.00 4.17
C SER A 27 -8.76 -10.30 3.52
N LEU A 28 -7.46 -10.54 3.48
CA LEU A 28 -6.86 -11.69 2.80
C LEU A 28 -6.18 -12.64 3.80
N PHE A 29 -6.25 -13.94 3.51
CA PHE A 29 -5.57 -14.98 4.29
C PHE A 29 -5.88 -14.92 5.80
N ALA A 30 -7.12 -14.57 6.14
CA ALA A 30 -7.57 -14.57 7.52
C ALA A 30 -7.79 -16.00 8.01
N ASP A 31 -7.33 -16.29 9.21
CA ASP A 31 -7.70 -17.50 9.92
C ASP A 31 -9.19 -17.42 10.32
N PRO A 32 -9.98 -18.50 10.14
CA PRO A 32 -11.41 -18.47 10.48
C PRO A 32 -11.70 -18.23 11.97
N GLU A 33 -10.79 -18.63 12.87
CA GLU A 33 -10.97 -18.58 14.32
C GLU A 33 -10.26 -17.36 14.92
N TYR A 34 -9.06 -17.04 14.44
CA TYR A 34 -8.22 -15.97 14.99
C TYR A 34 -8.23 -14.69 14.14
N GLY A 35 -8.90 -14.71 12.99
CA GLY A 35 -8.91 -13.62 12.03
C GLY A 35 -7.60 -13.51 11.26
N GLY A 36 -7.42 -12.38 10.58
CA GLY A 36 -6.20 -12.07 9.82
C GLY A 36 -5.62 -10.73 10.21
N GLY A 37 -4.42 -10.45 9.71
CA GLY A 37 -3.80 -9.13 9.80
C GLY A 37 -3.50 -8.51 8.45
N ASN A 38 -4.05 -9.05 7.35
CA ASN A 38 -3.77 -8.57 5.99
C ASN A 38 -4.99 -7.85 5.43
N PHE A 39 -5.01 -6.53 5.61
CA PHE A 39 -6.10 -5.65 5.22
C PHE A 39 -5.66 -4.77 4.06
N LEU A 40 -6.37 -4.87 2.94
CA LEU A 40 -6.34 -3.87 1.88
C LEU A 40 -7.47 -2.88 2.16
N TYR A 41 -7.12 -1.60 2.18
CA TYR A 41 -8.03 -0.56 2.65
C TYR A 41 -9.13 -0.25 1.63
N SER A 42 -10.34 -0.05 2.14
CA SER A 42 -11.44 0.55 1.39
C SER A 42 -11.19 2.05 1.19
N VAL A 43 -12.00 2.69 0.35
CA VAL A 43 -12.00 4.16 0.21
C VAL A 43 -12.13 4.86 1.57
N GLN A 44 -13.02 4.38 2.43
CA GLN A 44 -13.26 4.97 3.75
C GLN A 44 -12.07 4.79 4.68
N ASP A 45 -11.43 3.60 4.66
CA ASP A 45 -10.23 3.34 5.47
C ASP A 45 -9.07 4.24 5.03
N VAL A 46 -8.89 4.44 3.72
CA VAL A 46 -7.85 5.33 3.19
C VAL A 46 -8.06 6.77 3.67
N ILE A 47 -9.30 7.28 3.63
CA ILE A 47 -9.63 8.63 4.13
C ILE A 47 -9.44 8.73 5.65
N HIS A 48 -9.69 7.64 6.37
CA HIS A 48 -9.57 7.60 7.82
C HIS A 48 -8.11 7.59 8.30
N TYR A 49 -7.25 6.83 7.61
CA TYR A 49 -5.86 6.59 8.04
C TYR A 49 -4.81 7.52 7.42
N ASN A 50 -5.20 8.38 6.49
CA ASN A 50 -4.30 9.31 5.81
C ASN A 50 -4.83 10.74 5.92
N GLU A 51 -3.94 11.71 5.78
CA GLU A 51 -4.31 13.13 5.67
C GLU A 51 -4.40 13.55 4.20
N ALA A 52 -5.31 14.49 3.89
CA ALA A 52 -5.50 15.00 2.53
C ALA A 52 -4.23 15.60 1.90
N SER A 53 -3.29 16.09 2.72
CA SER A 53 -1.99 16.65 2.29
C SER A 53 -0.91 15.62 2.05
N ASP A 54 -1.15 14.33 2.31
CA ASP A 54 -0.13 13.30 2.22
C ASP A 54 0.25 12.99 0.76
N ASN A 55 1.56 12.99 0.49
CA ASN A 55 2.09 12.47 -0.77
C ASN A 55 2.36 10.96 -0.72
N LYS A 56 2.36 10.36 0.46
CA LYS A 56 2.54 8.92 0.69
C LYS A 56 1.27 8.37 1.32
N ILE A 57 0.48 7.64 0.55
CA ILE A 57 -0.82 7.16 1.00
C ILE A 57 -0.71 5.71 1.43
N VAL A 58 -1.03 5.40 2.69
CA VAL A 58 -1.18 4.04 3.19
C VAL A 58 -2.44 3.42 2.58
N VAL A 59 -2.27 2.29 1.89
CA VAL A 59 -3.34 1.59 1.17
C VAL A 59 -3.56 0.14 1.63
N ALA A 60 -2.64 -0.39 2.42
CA ALA A 60 -2.81 -1.70 3.05
C ALA A 60 -1.98 -1.81 4.34
N ASN A 61 -2.46 -2.65 5.25
CA ASN A 61 -1.73 -3.12 6.42
C ASN A 61 -1.63 -4.65 6.38
N ILE A 62 -0.42 -5.17 6.32
CA ILE A 62 -0.08 -6.58 6.22
C ILE A 62 0.73 -6.98 7.45
N LEU A 63 0.02 -7.45 8.46
CA LEU A 63 0.54 -7.71 9.81
C LEU A 63 1.23 -6.45 10.36
N ASP A 64 2.56 -6.48 10.39
CA ASP A 64 3.44 -5.42 10.85
C ASP A 64 3.99 -4.52 9.73
N ASP A 65 3.54 -4.67 8.48
CA ASP A 65 3.94 -3.83 7.35
C ASP A 65 2.79 -2.97 6.81
N ARG A 66 3.07 -1.70 6.54
CA ARG A 66 2.18 -0.84 5.75
C ARG A 66 2.70 -0.73 4.33
N ILE A 67 1.78 -0.84 3.37
CA ILE A 67 2.05 -0.61 1.96
C ILE A 67 1.54 0.78 1.60
N LEU A 68 2.40 1.59 1.00
CA LEU A 68 2.11 2.97 0.66
C LEU A 68 2.27 3.22 -0.84
N ILE A 69 1.45 4.10 -1.37
CA ILE A 69 1.60 4.69 -2.70
C ILE A 69 2.37 6.01 -2.57
N ASP A 70 3.50 6.13 -3.26
CA ASP A 70 4.21 7.39 -3.44
C ASP A 70 3.63 8.15 -4.64
N LEU A 71 2.83 9.17 -4.37
CA LEU A 71 2.15 9.96 -5.40
C LEU A 71 3.11 10.83 -6.21
N GLU A 72 4.24 11.25 -5.64
CA GLU A 72 5.24 12.01 -6.39
C GLU A 72 5.91 11.12 -7.44
N ARG A 73 6.28 9.89 -7.07
CA ARG A 73 6.81 8.90 -8.00
C ARG A 73 5.83 8.57 -9.11
N TRP A 74 4.60 8.25 -8.73
CA TRP A 74 3.54 7.97 -9.68
C TRP A 74 3.40 9.10 -10.70
N ARG A 75 3.29 10.36 -10.23
CA ARG A 75 3.14 11.54 -11.11
C ARG A 75 4.36 11.79 -12.01
N SER A 76 5.55 11.37 -11.59
CA SER A 76 6.75 11.44 -12.42
C SER A 76 6.80 10.38 -13.54
N GLY A 77 5.78 9.51 -13.63
CA GLY A 77 5.72 8.40 -14.59
C GLY A 77 6.47 7.15 -14.15
N ASN A 78 6.84 7.05 -12.86
CA ASN A 78 7.52 5.88 -12.35
C ASN A 78 6.51 4.75 -12.06
N GLU A 79 6.65 3.63 -12.76
CA GLU A 79 5.79 2.45 -12.58
C GLU A 79 6.05 1.71 -11.25
N GLN A 80 7.15 1.97 -10.57
CA GLN A 80 7.53 1.32 -9.30
C GLN A 80 7.32 2.29 -8.13
N TYR A 81 6.06 2.69 -7.94
CA TYR A 81 5.68 3.74 -7.01
C TYR A 81 5.33 3.25 -5.60
N LEU A 82 5.35 1.94 -5.33
CA LEU A 82 5.05 1.44 -3.98
C LEU A 82 6.24 1.57 -3.02
N LEU A 83 5.88 1.86 -1.78
CA LEU A 83 6.77 1.95 -0.63
C LEU A 83 6.31 1.00 0.47
N LEU A 84 7.26 0.54 1.27
CA LEU A 84 7.07 -0.28 2.46
C LEU A 84 7.42 0.56 3.69
N CYS A 85 6.55 0.58 4.68
CA CYS A 85 6.85 1.14 5.99
C CYS A 85 6.51 0.12 7.07
N GLU A 86 7.48 -0.30 7.87
CA GLU A 86 7.18 -1.15 9.02
C GLU A 86 6.33 -0.34 10.02
N SER A 87 5.37 -1.01 10.65
CA SER A 87 4.30 -0.42 11.45
C SER A 87 4.80 0.39 12.65
N LEU A 88 5.99 0.07 13.17
CA LEU A 88 6.62 0.76 14.29
C LEU A 88 7.30 2.09 13.91
N PHE A 89 7.52 2.36 12.62
CA PHE A 89 8.18 3.57 12.17
C PHE A 89 7.20 4.65 11.72
N SER A 90 7.68 5.89 11.57
CA SER A 90 6.92 6.94 10.87
C SER A 90 6.87 6.63 9.36
N VAL A 91 5.81 7.06 8.67
CA VAL A 91 5.66 6.96 7.20
C VAL A 91 6.76 7.69 6.42
N GLU A 92 7.59 8.49 7.09
CA GLU A 92 8.80 9.04 6.50
C GLU A 92 9.92 8.02 6.33
N HIS A 93 9.92 6.95 7.13
CA HIS A 93 10.90 5.87 7.08
C HIS A 93 10.33 4.75 6.22
N THR A 94 10.47 4.92 4.91
CA THR A 94 9.97 3.99 3.90
C THR A 94 11.09 3.37 3.09
N GLY A 95 11.03 2.05 2.90
CA GLY A 95 11.86 1.31 1.95
C GLY A 95 11.14 1.12 0.62
N ARG A 96 11.91 0.99 -0.47
CA ARG A 96 11.37 0.67 -1.79
C ARG A 96 11.42 -0.84 -2.01
N PHE A 97 10.39 -1.41 -2.63
CA PHE A 97 10.40 -2.82 -3.06
C PHE A 97 10.03 -3.01 -4.54
N TYR A 98 10.19 -1.95 -5.34
CA TYR A 98 10.15 -1.95 -6.81
C TYR A 98 8.91 -2.61 -7.42
N SER A 99 7.72 -2.12 -7.05
CA SER A 99 6.44 -2.64 -7.54
C SER A 99 5.41 -1.53 -7.75
N ASN A 100 4.42 -1.78 -8.60
CA ASN A 100 3.11 -1.11 -8.58
C ASN A 100 2.11 -1.94 -7.75
N PHE A 101 0.90 -1.41 -7.60
CA PHE A 101 -0.18 -2.03 -6.84
C PHE A 101 -0.59 -3.39 -7.41
N GLU A 102 -0.84 -3.47 -8.71
CA GLU A 102 -1.26 -4.73 -9.36
C GLU A 102 -0.23 -5.84 -9.19
N THR A 103 1.04 -5.57 -9.52
CA THR A 103 2.13 -6.56 -9.42
C THR A 103 2.35 -7.00 -7.97
N TRP A 104 2.22 -6.07 -7.01
CA TRP A 104 2.36 -6.40 -5.60
C TRP A 104 1.25 -7.34 -5.15
N LEU A 105 -0.01 -6.99 -5.47
CA LEU A 105 -1.17 -7.77 -5.07
C LEU A 105 -1.16 -9.16 -5.72
N GLU A 106 -0.87 -9.25 -7.02
CA GLU A 106 -0.76 -10.53 -7.73
C GLU A 106 0.28 -11.44 -7.07
N ARG A 107 1.48 -10.92 -6.80
CA ARG A 107 2.55 -11.69 -6.16
C ARG A 107 2.21 -12.08 -4.73
N PHE A 108 1.55 -11.20 -3.98
CA PHE A 108 1.08 -11.50 -2.63
C PHE A 108 0.04 -12.63 -2.62
N ILE A 109 -0.82 -12.69 -3.64
CA ILE A 109 -1.77 -13.77 -3.83
C ILE A 109 -1.06 -15.08 -4.19
N ILE A 110 -0.17 -15.04 -5.18
CA ILE A 110 0.61 -16.22 -5.62
C ILE A 110 1.46 -16.79 -4.47
N SER A 111 2.03 -15.92 -3.63
CA SER A 111 2.84 -16.30 -2.47
C SER A 111 2.02 -16.75 -1.25
N GLN A 112 0.69 -16.86 -1.39
CA GLN A 112 -0.22 -17.28 -0.32
C GLN A 112 -0.07 -16.44 0.95
N GLY A 113 0.06 -15.12 0.79
CA GLY A 113 0.23 -14.19 1.91
C GLY A 113 1.66 -14.08 2.44
N SER A 114 2.63 -14.75 1.83
CA SER A 114 4.04 -14.60 2.23
C SER A 114 4.60 -13.25 1.79
N LYS A 115 5.30 -12.56 2.69
CA LYS A 115 5.89 -11.22 2.50
C LYS A 115 7.09 -11.22 1.54
N PHE A 116 6.84 -11.48 0.27
CA PHE A 116 7.88 -11.65 -0.76
C PHE A 116 8.75 -10.39 -0.97
N TRP A 117 8.23 -9.20 -0.62
CA TRP A 117 8.94 -7.93 -0.82
C TRP A 117 10.25 -7.85 -0.04
N TYR A 118 10.39 -8.55 1.09
CA TYR A 118 11.63 -8.55 1.88
C TYR A 118 12.85 -9.12 1.14
N TRP A 119 12.67 -9.80 0.02
CA TRP A 119 13.77 -10.28 -0.80
C TRP A 119 14.39 -9.18 -1.69
N LYS A 120 13.70 -8.05 -1.88
CA LYS A 120 14.11 -6.97 -2.79
C LYS A 120 14.02 -5.57 -2.19
N THR A 121 13.78 -5.43 -0.89
CA THR A 121 13.64 -4.11 -0.28
C THR A 121 14.99 -3.43 -0.11
N GLU A 122 15.14 -2.23 -0.67
CA GLU A 122 16.20 -1.30 -0.23
C GLU A 122 15.77 -0.74 1.13
N ARG A 123 16.21 -1.39 2.20
CA ARG A 123 16.04 -0.88 3.56
C ARG A 123 17.13 0.14 3.83
N SER A 124 16.74 1.39 4.04
CA SER A 124 17.62 2.43 4.56
C SER A 124 17.82 2.22 6.06
N PHE A 125 18.46 1.12 6.45
CA PHE A 125 19.03 0.98 7.78
C PHE A 125 20.45 1.53 7.71
N GLU A 126 20.60 2.85 7.89
CA GLU A 126 21.87 3.34 8.40
C GLU A 126 21.92 2.90 9.87
N GLU A 127 22.76 1.91 10.15
CA GLU A 127 23.32 1.71 11.47
C GLU A 127 24.01 3.02 11.89
N LYS A 128 23.48 3.67 12.93
CA LYS A 128 24.23 4.60 13.77
C LYS A 128 24.23 4.08 15.20
#